data_AF-A0A6G4C769-F1
#
_entry.id   AF-A0A6G4C769-F1
#
_cell.length_a   1.000
_cell.length_b   1.000
_cell.length_c   1.000
_cell.angle_alpha   90.00
_cell.angle_beta   90.00
_cell.angle_gamma   90.00
#
_symmetry.space_group_name_H-M   'P 1'
#
loop_
_entity.id
_entity.type
_entity.pdbx_description
1 polymer ?
#
loop_
_entity_poly.entity_id
_entity_poly.type
_entity_poly.pdbx_seq_one_letter_code
_entity_poly.pdbx_strand_id
1 'polypeptide(L)'
;MDIIRNSVWLSQGTDLLAEGLYRVLDFDRKVDLLILFKIKSERTGKPIPFSFSMFKYYIESNSITCKDYIYPSYMLVDEKELTDKDRGRRDENYNIIKDLVDDR
;
A
#
# COMPACT_ATOMS: atom_id res chain seq x y z
N MET A 1 17.00 -4.30 4.66
CA MET A 1 15.70 -3.83 5.19
C MET A 1 14.66 -4.88 4.81
N ASP A 2 13.82 -5.34 5.74
CA ASP A 2 12.91 -6.45 5.46
C ASP A 2 11.65 -6.00 4.74
N ILE A 3 11.29 -6.73 3.68
CA ILE A 3 10.01 -6.58 2.97
C ILE A 3 8.96 -7.32 3.80
N ILE A 4 8.04 -6.58 4.39
CA ILE A 4 6.92 -7.10 5.19
C ILE A 4 5.58 -6.66 4.61
N ARG A 5 4.52 -7.41 4.91
CA ARG A 5 3.17 -7.04 4.49
C ARG A 5 2.79 -5.67 5.05
N ASN A 6 2.08 -4.88 4.26
CA ASN A 6 1.67 -3.49 4.53
C ASN A 6 2.80 -2.45 4.62
N SER A 7 4.08 -2.83 4.49
CA SER A 7 5.16 -1.84 4.33
C SER A 7 4.97 -0.99 3.08
N VAL A 8 5.44 0.25 3.13
CA VAL A 8 5.30 1.22 2.04
C VAL A 8 6.68 1.62 1.52
N TRP A 9 6.79 1.69 0.19
CA TRP A 9 8.04 1.89 -0.50
C TRP A 9 7.88 2.95 -1.58
N LEU A 10 8.84 3.86 -1.67
CA LEU A 10 8.95 4.85 -2.72
C LEU A 10 9.84 4.32 -3.84
N SER A 11 9.27 4.13 -5.03
CA SER A 11 10.04 3.95 -6.26
C SER A 11 10.37 5.31 -6.85
N GLN A 12 11.64 5.52 -7.19
CA GLN A 12 12.11 6.69 -7.95
C GLN A 12 11.84 6.57 -9.46
N GLY A 13 11.16 5.51 -9.90
CA GLY A 13 11.00 5.15 -11.30
C GLY A 13 12.15 4.26 -11.76
N THR A 14 11.81 3.02 -12.12
CA THR A 14 12.72 2.06 -12.74
C THR A 14 12.13 1.61 -14.07
N ASP A 15 12.91 0.85 -14.85
CA ASP A 15 12.45 0.29 -16.12
C ASP A 15 11.20 -0.59 -15.98
N LEU A 16 10.98 -1.17 -14.78
CA LEU A 16 9.90 -2.13 -14.51
C LEU A 16 8.83 -1.59 -13.55
N LEU A 17 9.13 -0.55 -12.77
CA LEU A 17 8.21 0.00 -11.79
C LEU A 17 8.21 1.53 -11.85
N ALA A 18 7.09 2.09 -12.31
CA ALA A 18 6.90 3.54 -12.40
C ALA A 18 7.13 4.25 -11.05
N GLU A 19 7.49 5.53 -11.10
CA GLU A 19 7.66 6.36 -9.90
C GLU A 19 6.38 6.40 -9.05
N GLY A 20 6.56 6.39 -7.73
CA GLY A 20 5.49 6.61 -6.75
C GLY A 20 5.59 5.74 -5.50
N LEU A 21 4.58 5.88 -4.62
CA LEU A 21 4.46 5.08 -3.40
C LEU A 21 3.69 3.79 -3.67
N TYR A 22 4.23 2.68 -3.16
CA TYR A 22 3.64 1.35 -3.29
C TYR A 22 3.54 0.69 -1.93
N ARG A 23 2.39 0.08 -1.63
CA ARG A 23 2.18 -0.77 -0.46
C ARG A 23 2.36 -2.23 -0.85
N VAL A 24 3.06 -2.99 -0.02
CA VAL A 24 3.14 -4.45 -0.15
C VAL A 24 1.83 -5.05 0.36
N LEU A 25 1.07 -5.71 -0.50
CA LEU A 25 -0.15 -6.42 -0.10
C LEU A 25 0.14 -7.86 0.32
N ASP A 26 1.03 -8.54 -0.40
CA ASP A 26 1.45 -9.90 -0.10
C ASP A 26 2.75 -10.26 -0.83
N PHE A 27 3.40 -11.38 -0.47
CA PHE A 27 4.56 -11.91 -1.19
C PHE A 27 4.76 -13.41 -0.94
N ASP A 28 5.30 -14.11 -1.93
CA ASP A 28 5.81 -15.47 -1.80
C ASP A 28 7.21 -15.57 -2.41
N ARG A 29 8.20 -15.79 -1.53
CA ARG A 29 9.61 -15.89 -1.90
C ARG A 29 9.92 -17.15 -2.71
N LYS A 30 9.12 -18.21 -2.60
CA LYS A 30 9.37 -19.49 -3.29
C LYS A 30 9.08 -19.40 -4.77
N VAL A 31 8.11 -18.57 -5.16
CA VAL A 31 7.70 -18.36 -6.56
C VAL A 31 8.07 -16.98 -7.09
N ASP A 32 8.98 -16.28 -6.40
CA ASP A 32 9.48 -14.94 -6.74
C ASP A 32 8.38 -13.89 -6.95
N LEU A 33 7.35 -13.89 -6.11
CA LEU A 33 6.17 -13.02 -6.26
C LEU A 33 6.08 -11.99 -5.15
N LEU A 34 5.82 -10.75 -5.53
CA LEU A 34 5.48 -9.63 -4.66
C LEU A 34 4.24 -8.93 -5.24
N ILE A 35 3.21 -8.74 -4.42
CA ILE A 35 2.01 -8.01 -4.82
C ILE A 35 2.10 -6.58 -4.29
N LEU A 36 2.23 -5.62 -5.20
CA LEU A 36 2.31 -4.20 -4.92
C LEU A 36 0.99 -3.51 -5.20
N PHE A 37 0.66 -2.48 -4.43
CA PHE A 37 -0.45 -1.60 -4.71
C PHE A 37 0.00 -0.15 -4.72
N LYS A 38 -0.17 0.54 -5.84
CA LYS A 38 0.22 1.95 -5.96
C LYS A 38 -0.73 2.81 -5.12
N ILE A 39 -0.17 3.54 -4.16
CA ILE A 39 -0.91 4.50 -3.34
C ILE A 39 -1.11 5.77 -4.16
N LYS A 40 -2.36 6.07 -4.51
CA LYS A 40 -2.76 7.30 -5.21
C LYS A 40 -4.09 7.82 -4.67
N SER A 41 -4.41 9.07 -4.99
CA SER A 41 -5.65 9.74 -4.55
C SER A 41 -6.92 9.13 -5.17
N GLU A 42 -6.79 8.57 -6.38
CA GLU A 42 -7.87 7.93 -7.14
C GLU A 42 -8.17 6.52 -6.62
N ARG A 43 -9.45 6.17 -6.51
CA ARG A 43 -9.93 4.90 -5.96
C ARG A 43 -9.63 3.67 -6.84
N THR A 44 -9.27 3.84 -8.10
CA THR A 44 -9.15 2.74 -9.07
C THR A 44 -7.70 2.42 -9.41
N GLY A 45 -7.23 1.27 -8.94
CA GLY A 45 -5.97 0.66 -9.35
C GLY A 45 -6.02 -0.84 -9.07
N LYS A 46 -5.51 -1.66 -10.00
CA LYS A 46 -5.34 -3.10 -9.73
C LYS A 46 -4.01 -3.31 -9.00
N PRO A 47 -3.92 -4.28 -8.07
CA PRO A 47 -2.64 -4.74 -7.57
C PRO A 47 -1.73 -5.17 -8.73
N ILE A 48 -0.43 -4.92 -8.57
CA ILE A 48 0.62 -5.17 -9.54
C ILE A 48 1.42 -6.37 -9.03
N PRO A 49 1.41 -7.51 -9.74
CA PRO A 49 2.37 -8.58 -9.48
C PRO A 49 3.77 -8.12 -9.93
N PHE A 50 4.77 -8.36 -9.11
CA PHE A 50 6.15 -7.95 -9.33
C PHE A 50 7.12 -9.03 -8.86
N SER A 51 8.33 -9.07 -9.41
CA SER A 51 9.37 -10.01 -8.97
C SER A 51 9.90 -9.60 -7.60
N PHE A 52 9.88 -10.52 -6.64
CA PHE A 52 10.40 -10.27 -5.29
C PHE A 52 11.91 -10.00 -5.32
N SER A 53 12.64 -10.77 -6.13
CA SER A 53 14.09 -10.65 -6.31
C SER A 53 14.47 -9.33 -6.97
N MET A 54 13.73 -8.88 -7.99
CA MET A 54 14.01 -7.57 -8.61
C MET A 54 13.67 -6.41 -7.68
N PHE A 55 12.61 -6.54 -6.89
CA PHE A 55 12.31 -5.53 -5.88
C PHE A 55 13.46 -5.39 -4.88
N LYS A 56 14.03 -6.51 -4.41
CA LYS A 56 15.23 -6.49 -3.55
C LYS A 56 16.43 -5.84 -4.22
N TYR A 57 16.70 -6.19 -5.47
CA TYR A 57 17.78 -5.57 -6.24
C TYR A 57 17.62 -4.04 -6.27
N TYR A 58 16.41 -3.53 -6.52
CA TYR A 58 16.16 -2.10 -6.52
C TYR A 58 16.22 -1.43 -5.14
N ILE A 59 16.00 -2.18 -4.05
CA ILE A 59 16.27 -1.70 -2.70
C ILE A 59 17.77 -1.56 -2.48
N GLU A 60 18.55 -2.57 -2.88
CA GLU A 60 20.01 -2.58 -2.76
C GLU A 60 20.67 -1.49 -3.62
N SER A 61 20.10 -1.16 -4.78
CA SER A 61 20.53 -0.06 -5.64
C SER A 61 20.01 1.33 -5.21
N ASN A 62 19.25 1.42 -4.11
CA ASN A 62 18.56 2.62 -3.62
C ASN A 62 17.54 3.26 -4.58
N SER A 63 17.14 2.56 -5.65
CA SER A 63 16.08 3.02 -6.57
C SER A 63 14.68 2.88 -5.94
N ILE A 64 14.55 2.00 -4.95
CA ILE A 64 13.36 1.83 -4.12
C ILE A 64 13.75 1.97 -2.64
N THR A 65 13.05 2.83 -1.90
CA THR A 65 13.35 3.11 -0.49
C THR A 65 12.13 2.93 0.38
N CYS A 66 12.30 2.37 1.58
CA CYS A 66 11.20 2.23 2.53
C CYS A 66 10.77 3.62 3.03
N LYS A 67 9.45 3.80 3.21
CA LYS A 67 8.86 5.03 3.74
C LYS A 67 7.83 4.70 4.79
N ASP A 68 7.81 5.54 5.83
CA ASP A 68 6.68 5.59 6.73
C ASP A 68 5.46 6.11 5.98
N TYR A 69 4.32 5.45 6.18
CA TYR A 69 3.05 5.90 5.64
C TYR A 69 2.17 6.39 6.78
N ILE A 70 1.99 7.71 6.82
CA ILE A 70 1.09 8.36 7.76
C ILE A 70 -0.33 8.05 7.30
N TYR A 71 -1.10 7.40 8.18
CA TYR A 71 -2.50 7.14 7.92
C TYR A 71 -3.25 8.46 7.70
N PRO A 72 -4.30 8.46 6.87
CA PRO A 72 -5.16 9.62 6.74
C PRO A 72 -5.64 10.09 8.12
N SER A 73 -5.65 11.41 8.34
CA SER A 73 -5.98 12.02 9.64
C SER A 73 -7.30 11.51 10.21
N TYR A 74 -8.27 11.23 9.34
CA TYR A 74 -9.58 10.72 9.72
C TYR A 74 -9.59 9.29 10.33
N MET A 75 -8.46 8.58 10.26
CA MET A 75 -8.26 7.30 10.95
C MET A 75 -7.53 7.45 12.29
N LEU A 76 -7.06 8.67 12.62
CA LEU A 76 -6.18 8.94 13.76
C LEU A 76 -6.82 9.85 14.83
N VAL A 77 -7.95 10.47 14.54
CA VAL A 77 -8.65 11.41 15.43
C VAL A 77 -9.95 10.83 15.98
N ASP A 78 -10.43 11.38 17.10
CA ASP A 78 -11.71 10.99 17.70
C ASP A 78 -12.87 11.32 16.75
N GLU A 79 -13.96 10.56 16.83
CA GLU A 79 -15.13 10.75 15.98
C GLU A 79 -15.76 12.15 16.08
N LYS A 80 -15.60 12.80 17.23
CA LYS A 80 -16.01 14.19 17.47
C LYS A 80 -15.19 15.20 16.68
N GLU A 81 -13.97 14.86 16.30
CA GLU A 81 -13.04 15.71 15.56
C GLU A 81 -13.10 15.47 14.04
N LEU A 82 -13.85 14.46 13.59
CA LEU A 82 -14.05 14.15 12.19
C LEU A 82 -15.05 15.09 11.52
N THR A 83 -14.67 15.61 10.35
CA THR A 83 -15.63 16.26 9.45
C THR A 83 -16.62 15.23 8.91
N ASP A 84 -17.86 15.65 8.59
CA ASP A 84 -18.87 14.74 8.03
C ASP A 84 -18.41 14.08 6.73
N LYS A 85 -17.61 14.81 5.93
CA LYS A 85 -17.01 14.30 4.70
C LYS A 85 -16.04 13.15 4.96
N ASP A 86 -15.17 13.33 5.95
CA ASP A 86 -14.18 12.32 6.32
C ASP A 86 -14.84 11.09 6.95
N ARG A 87 -15.87 11.31 7.78
CA ARG A 87 -16.70 10.23 8.34
C ARG A 87 -17.37 9.43 7.22
N GLY A 88 -18.03 10.10 6.28
CA GLY A 88 -18.65 9.44 5.12
C GLY A 88 -17.65 8.63 4.29
N ARG A 89 -16.44 9.17 4.04
CA ARG A 89 -15.38 8.44 3.32
C ARG A 89 -14.90 7.20 4.08
N ARG A 90 -14.72 7.31 5.39
CA ARG A 90 -14.31 6.19 6.27
C ARG A 90 -15.35 5.07 6.21
N ASP A 91 -16.62 5.41 6.42
CA ASP A 91 -17.71 4.44 6.52
C ASP A 91 -17.97 3.76 5.18
N GLU A 92 -17.92 4.50 4.07
CA GLU A 92 -18.01 3.95 2.71
C GLU A 92 -16.87 2.95 2.44
N ASN A 93 -15.63 3.31 2.79
CA ASN A 93 -14.49 2.42 2.60
C ASN A 93 -14.58 1.16 3.46
N TYR A 94 -15.06 1.27 4.71
CA TYR A 94 -15.26 0.11 5.58
C TYR A 94 -16.34 -0.81 5.02
N ASN A 95 -17.47 -0.26 4.54
CA ASN A 95 -18.55 -1.06 3.95
C ASN A 95 -18.09 -1.88 2.73
N ILE A 96 -17.10 -1.41 1.96
CA ILE A 96 -16.54 -2.17 0.82
C ILE A 96 -15.81 -3.44 1.28
N ILE A 97 -15.15 -3.39 2.44
CA ILE A 97 -14.31 -4.50 2.94
C ILE A 97 -14.95 -5.24 4.12
N LYS A 98 -16.12 -4.80 4.58
CA LYS A 98 -16.77 -5.29 5.80
C LYS A 98 -16.89 -6.81 5.78
N ASP A 99 -17.40 -7.37 4.68
CA ASP A 99 -17.57 -8.82 4.54
C ASP A 99 -16.24 -9.59 4.61
N LEU A 100 -15.13 -9.00 4.16
CA LEU A 100 -13.79 -9.62 4.27
C LEU A 100 -13.22 -9.55 5.69
N VAL A 101 -13.65 -8.57 6.48
CA VAL A 101 -13.19 -8.37 7.86
C VAL A 101 -14.00 -9.22 8.84
N ASP A 102 -15.31 -9.30 8.61
CA ASP A 102 -16.28 -9.98 9.49
C ASP A 102 -16.36 -11.50 9.24
N ASP A 103 -15.83 -12.01 8.12
CA ASP A 103 -15.73 -13.45 7.79
C ASP A 103 -14.58 -14.17 8.54
N ARG A 104 -14.39 -13.81 9.82
CA ARG A 104 -13.38 -14.38 10.73
C ARG A 104 -14.00 -15.18 11.87
#